data_AF-A0A5R9ARR3-F1
#
_entry.id   AF-A0A5R9ARR3-F1
#
_cell.length_a   1.000
_cell.length_b   1.000
_cell.length_c   1.000
_cell.angle_alpha   90.00
_cell.angle_beta   90.00
_cell.angle_gamma   90.00
#
_symmetry.space_group_name_H-M   'P 1'
#
loop_
_entity.id
_entity.type
_entity.pdbx_description
1 polymer ?
#
loop_
_entity_poly.entity_id
_entity_poly.type
_entity_poly.pdbx_seq_one_letter_code
_entity_poly.pdbx_strand_id
1 'polypeptide(L)'
;MVNQVDIQPLNLTGKAFCEKLGVSYNGQIMLALRELGLVNFFKIGKKYLYAHEDVEAVNQKLRKGEISIRVDKGYYISLND
;
A
#
# COMPACT_ATOMS: atom_id res chain seq x y z
N MET A 1 -19.36 29.88 -3.25
CA MET A 1 -18.68 28.79 -2.54
C MET A 1 -17.82 28.08 -3.56
N VAL A 2 -16.49 28.11 -3.42
CA VAL A 2 -15.59 27.41 -4.33
C VAL A 2 -15.65 25.93 -3.98
N ASN A 3 -16.25 25.11 -4.85
CA ASN A 3 -16.13 23.67 -4.74
C ASN A 3 -14.66 23.33 -4.99
N GLN A 4 -13.88 23.16 -3.92
CA GLN A 4 -12.58 22.50 -4.02
C GLN A 4 -12.85 21.06 -4.43
N VAL A 5 -12.58 20.75 -5.70
CA VAL A 5 -12.49 19.37 -6.15
C VAL A 5 -11.31 18.76 -5.42
N ASP A 6 -11.57 17.76 -4.58
CA ASP A 6 -10.53 17.01 -3.89
C ASP A 6 -9.79 16.12 -4.90
N ILE A 7 -8.77 16.68 -5.56
CA ILE A 7 -7.97 15.98 -6.55
C ILE A 7 -6.98 15.07 -5.80
N GLN A 8 -7.32 13.78 -5.74
CA GLN A 8 -6.42 12.78 -5.20
C GLN A 8 -5.28 12.48 -6.19
N PRO A 9 -4.04 12.26 -5.71
CA PRO A 9 -2.92 11.93 -6.57
C PRO A 9 -3.10 10.54 -7.17
N LEU A 10 -2.80 10.40 -8.47
CA LEU A 10 -2.87 9.13 -9.19
C LEU A 10 -1.92 8.07 -8.59
N ASN A 11 -0.75 8.52 -8.14
CA ASN A 11 0.28 7.65 -7.58
C ASN A 11 0.81 8.19 -6.26
N LEU A 12 1.19 7.28 -5.38
CA LEU A 12 1.58 7.54 -4.01
C LEU A 12 3.01 7.06 -3.77
N THR A 13 3.71 7.73 -2.86
CA THR A 13 4.93 7.17 -2.29
C THR A 13 4.58 6.00 -1.39
N GLY A 14 5.52 5.07 -1.17
CA GLY A 14 5.30 3.95 -0.24
C GLY A 14 4.91 4.39 1.17
N LYS A 15 5.40 5.55 1.64
CA LYS A 15 4.99 6.14 2.92
C LYS A 15 3.51 6.54 2.91
N ALA A 16 3.09 7.31 1.92
CA ALA A 16 1.69 7.74 1.78
C ALA A 16 0.73 6.55 1.54
N PHE A 17 1.21 5.51 0.87
CA PHE A 17 0.48 4.26 0.67
C PHE A 17 0.17 3.57 2.00
N CYS A 18 1.20 3.33 2.83
CA CYS A 18 1.03 2.76 4.17
C CYS A 18 0.13 3.61 5.08
N GLU A 19 0.31 4.93 5.06
CA GLU A 19 -0.50 5.87 5.85
C GLU A 19 -2.00 5.77 5.48
N LYS A 20 -2.33 5.69 4.19
CA LYS A 20 -3.71 5.50 3.74
C LYS A 20 -4.27 4.11 4.08
N LEU A 21 -3.41 3.10 4.14
CA LEU A 21 -3.77 1.77 4.64
C LEU A 21 -3.98 1.71 6.16
N GLY A 22 -3.66 2.79 6.88
CA GLY A 22 -3.76 2.82 8.34
C GLY A 22 -2.63 2.09 9.05
N VAL A 23 -1.49 1.87 8.40
CA VAL A 23 -0.32 1.18 8.96
C VAL A 23 0.91 2.07 8.95
N SER A 24 1.81 1.86 9.91
CA SER A 24 3.10 2.56 9.92
C SER A 24 3.95 2.14 8.71
N TYR A 25 4.61 3.13 8.09
CA TYR A 25 5.48 2.84 6.96
C TYR A 25 6.66 1.95 7.37
N ASN A 26 6.81 0.84 6.66
CA ASN A 26 8.01 0.02 6.69
C ASN A 26 8.31 -0.46 5.26
N GLY A 27 9.58 -0.36 4.84
CA GLY A 27 10.00 -0.80 3.50
C GLY A 27 9.72 -2.28 3.23
N GLN A 28 9.71 -3.12 4.26
CA GLN A 28 9.38 -4.55 4.16
C GLN A 28 7.91 -4.79 3.82
N ILE A 29 6.98 -3.95 4.30
CA ILE A 29 5.55 -4.03 3.93
C ILE A 29 5.41 -3.83 2.42
N MET A 30 6.01 -2.76 1.90
CA MET A 30 5.94 -2.46 0.47
C MET A 30 6.69 -3.50 -0.37
N LEU A 31 7.74 -4.12 0.17
CA LEU A 31 8.41 -5.24 -0.49
C LEU A 31 7.48 -6.47 -0.57
N ALA A 32 6.90 -6.88 0.56
CA ALA A 32 6.01 -8.04 0.62
C ALA A 32 4.76 -7.86 -0.27
N LEU A 33 4.15 -6.67 -0.29
CA LEU A 33 3.03 -6.37 -1.20
C LEU A 33 3.41 -6.58 -2.68
N ARG A 34 4.65 -6.21 -3.06
CA ARG A 34 5.15 -6.40 -4.43
C ARG A 34 5.45 -7.86 -4.72
N GLU A 35 6.08 -8.56 -3.79
CA GLU A 35 6.39 -9.99 -3.94
C GLU A 35 5.13 -10.85 -4.07
N LEU A 36 4.04 -10.45 -3.40
CA LEU A 36 2.72 -11.09 -3.54
C LEU A 36 1.94 -10.64 -4.78
N GLY A 37 2.49 -9.73 -5.60
CA GLY A 37 1.81 -9.20 -6.79
C GLY A 37 0.57 -8.36 -6.50
N LEU A 38 0.44 -7.84 -5.27
CA LEU A 38 -0.73 -7.08 -4.83
C LEU A 38 -0.66 -5.60 -5.21
N VAL A 39 0.54 -5.11 -5.50
CA VAL A 39 0.78 -3.74 -5.94
C VAL A 39 1.80 -3.73 -7.07
N ASN A 40 1.61 -2.83 -8.02
CA ASN A 40 2.63 -2.50 -9.00
C ASN A 40 3.34 -1.21 -8.63
N PHE A 41 4.55 -1.04 -9.14
CA PHE A 41 5.31 0.18 -8.92
C PHE A 41 6.05 0.62 -10.17
N PHE A 42 6.27 1.93 -10.26
CA PHE A 42 7.25 2.50 -11.16
C PHE A 42 8.20 3.40 -10.39
N LYS A 43 9.33 3.72 -11.00
CA LYS A 43 10.42 4.44 -10.36
C LYS A 43 10.65 5.77 -11.06
N ILE A 44 10.71 6.85 -10.27
CA ILE A 44 11.17 8.16 -10.73
C ILE A 44 12.39 8.54 -9.90
N GLY A 45 13.57 8.53 -10.53
CA GLY A 45 14.85 8.72 -9.84
C GLY A 45 15.06 7.64 -8.77
N LYS A 46 15.08 8.05 -7.49
CA LYS A 46 15.21 7.14 -6.33
C LYS A 46 13.86 6.80 -5.68
N LYS A 47 12.75 7.36 -6.15
CA LYS A 47 11.43 7.20 -5.53
C LYS A 47 10.64 6.08 -6.20
N TYR A 48 10.07 5.20 -5.38
CA TYR A 48 9.08 4.22 -5.79
C TYR A 48 7.68 4.83 -5.65
N LEU A 49 6.89 4.72 -6.71
CA LEU A 49 5.52 5.22 -6.78
C LEU A 49 4.57 4.05 -7.06
N TYR A 50 3.46 4.04 -6.35
CA TYR A 50 2.44 2.99 -6.34
C TYR A 50 1.11 3.57 -6.75
N ALA A 51 0.26 2.81 -7.42
CA ALA A 51 -1.05 3.30 -7.83
C ALA A 51 -1.92 3.61 -6.60
N HIS A 52 -2.70 4.68 -6.67
CA HIS A 52 -3.62 5.01 -5.58
C HIS A 52 -4.70 3.94 -5.40
N GLU A 53 -5.22 3.41 -6.51
CA GLU A 53 -6.28 2.41 -6.53
C GLU A 53 -5.90 1.11 -5.81
N ASP A 54 -4.61 0.75 -5.84
CA ASP A 54 -4.07 -0.42 -5.15
C ASP A 54 -4.28 -0.34 -3.62
N VAL A 55 -4.39 0.86 -3.04
CA VAL A 55 -4.68 1.03 -1.61
C VAL A 55 -6.01 0.39 -1.25
N GLU A 56 -7.05 0.66 -2.04
CA GLU A 56 -8.40 0.14 -1.78
C GLU A 56 -8.42 -1.38 -1.99
N ALA A 57 -7.78 -1.88 -3.04
CA ALA A 57 -7.67 -3.32 -3.30
C ALA A 57 -6.99 -4.06 -2.14
N VAL A 58 -5.85 -3.58 -1.65
CA VAL A 58 -5.13 -4.18 -0.51
C VAL A 58 -5.97 -4.06 0.77
N ASN A 59 -6.62 -2.93 1.02
CA ASN A 59 -7.46 -2.72 2.19
C ASN A 59 -8.64 -3.69 2.23
N GLN A 60 -9.29 -3.94 1.08
CA GLN A 60 -10.36 -4.93 0.99
C GLN A 60 -9.85 -6.35 1.31
N LYS A 61 -8.66 -6.73 0.82
CA LYS A 61 -8.05 -8.04 1.13
C LYS A 61 -7.74 -8.18 2.61
N LEU A 62 -7.24 -7.13 3.25
CA LEU A 62 -7.01 -7.11 4.71
C LEU A 62 -8.31 -7.27 5.49
N ARG A 63 -9.36 -6.53 5.11
CA ARG A 63 -10.68 -6.58 5.77
C ARG A 63 -11.36 -7.93 5.64
N LYS A 64 -11.21 -8.59 4.49
CA LYS A 64 -11.70 -9.95 4.26
C LYS A 64 -10.86 -11.02 4.96
N GLY A 65 -9.69 -10.65 5.49
CA GLY A 65 -8.76 -11.60 6.07
C GLY A 65 -8.05 -12.48 5.04
N GLU A 66 -8.04 -12.12 3.75
CA GLU A 66 -7.29 -12.84 2.71
C GLU A 66 -5.78 -12.65 2.86
N ILE A 67 -5.39 -11.49 3.40
CA ILE A 67 -4.01 -11.19 3.76
C ILE A 67 -3.95 -10.67 5.19
N SER A 68 -2.82 -10.84 5.84
CA SER A 68 -2.54 -10.30 7.17
C SER A 68 -1.16 -9.67 7.23
N ILE A 69 -1.07 -8.51 7.86
CA ILE A 69 0.22 -7.88 8.17
C ILE A 69 0.64 -8.39 9.55
N ARG A 70 1.70 -9.18 9.59
CA ARG A 70 2.27 -9.72 10.84
C ARG A 70 3.58 -9.03 11.15
N VAL A 71 3.87 -8.91 12.44
CA VAL A 71 5.12 -8.35 12.97
C VAL A 71 5.82 -9.43 13.79
N ASP A 72 6.62 -10.26 13.14
CA ASP A 72 7.52 -11.23 13.82
C ASP A 72 8.91 -11.12 13.20
N LYS A 73 9.86 -10.58 13.96
CA LYS A 73 11.23 -10.24 13.51
C LYS A 73 11.31 -9.34 12.26
N GLY A 74 10.22 -8.66 11.90
CA GLY A 74 10.07 -7.80 10.73
C GLY A 74 8.59 -7.65 10.37
N TYR A 75 8.28 -6.80 9.39
CA TYR A 75 6.92 -6.70 8.84
C TYR A 75 6.81 -7.59 7.60
N TYR A 76 5.91 -8.56 7.61
CA TYR A 76 5.62 -9.39 6.45
C TYR A 76 4.12 -9.55 6.25
N ILE A 77 3.73 -9.77 5.00
CA ILE A 77 2.34 -10.00 4.62
C ILE A 77 2.20 -11.48 4.33
N SER A 78 1.30 -12.15 5.05
CA SER A 78 0.92 -13.53 4.79
C SER A 78 -0.39 -13.56 4.01
N LEU A 79 -0.47 -14.41 2.99
CA LEU A 79 -1.76 -14.89 2.49
C LEU A 79 -2.33 -15.84 3.54
N ASN A 80 -3.62 -15.69 3.84
CA ASN A 80 -4.32 -16.63 4.71
C ASN A 80 -5.09 -17.61 3.82
N ASP A 81 -4.94 -18.90 4.12
CA ASP A 81 -5.76 -19.98 3.54
C ASP A 81 -7.10 -20.13 4.28
#